data_AF-A0AA49GRJ1-F1
#
_entry.id   AF-A0AA49GRJ1-F1
#
_cell.length_a   1.000
_cell.length_b   1.000
_cell.length_c   1.000
_cell.angle_alpha   90.00
_cell.angle_beta   90.00
_cell.angle_gamma   90.00
#
_symmetry.space_group_name_H-M   'P 1'
#
loop_
_entity.id
_entity.type
_entity.pdbx_description
1 polymer ?
#
loop_
_entity_poly.entity_id
_entity_poly.type
_entity_poly.pdbx_seq_one_letter_code
_entity_poly.pdbx_strand_id
1 'polypeptide(L)'
;MKRLIIIIAAIHLLALSVNAQDNALASLFDKFSDNEDFTKVTITSKMFSLFTEFEPEDPETQELTDAISKLKGLKILASDSIDNAQQYYKDATSQIRNSSFEELMSVRDGKEDMLFMIQEDGGKISELVMLVGGAHKFVAMSLYGEIDLKQISKISKGMKVNGMEYLENIDHDHNKEDKHE
;
A
#
# COMPACT_ATOMS: atom_id res chain seq x y z
N MET A 1 3.61 -4.24 52.04
CA MET A 1 3.90 -2.99 51.29
C MET A 1 4.86 -3.21 50.12
N LYS A 2 6.04 -3.82 50.32
CA LYS A 2 7.02 -4.07 49.23
C LYS A 2 6.48 -4.92 48.06
N ARG A 3 5.63 -5.92 48.35
CA ARG A 3 4.97 -6.75 47.33
C ARG A 3 3.91 -6.00 46.50
N LEU A 4 3.26 -5.00 47.10
CA LEU A 4 2.28 -4.15 46.39
C LEU A 4 2.99 -3.22 45.40
N ILE A 5 4.15 -2.68 45.78
CA ILE A 5 4.98 -1.80 44.94
C ILE A 5 5.48 -2.55 43.70
N ILE A 6 5.88 -3.82 43.85
CA ILE A 6 6.34 -4.67 42.73
C ILE A 6 5.21 -4.95 41.73
N ILE A 7 3.98 -5.20 42.21
CA ILE A 7 2.82 -5.44 41.35
C ILE A 7 2.44 -4.16 40.58
N ILE A 8 2.47 -3.00 41.24
CA ILE A 8 2.18 -1.72 40.59
C ILE A 8 3.25 -1.37 39.54
N ALA A 9 4.54 -1.65 39.82
CA ALA A 9 5.63 -1.46 38.87
C ALA A 9 5.55 -2.41 37.66
N ALA A 10 5.11 -3.66 37.86
CA ALA A 10 4.91 -4.63 36.78
C ALA A 10 3.74 -4.23 35.85
N ILE A 11 2.66 -3.67 36.39
CA ILE A 11 1.54 -3.13 35.60
C ILE A 11 1.97 -1.89 34.79
N HIS A 12 2.85 -1.04 35.35
CA HIS A 12 3.41 0.10 34.61
C HIS A 12 4.36 -0.33 33.48
N LEU A 13 5.09 -1.44 33.62
CA LEU A 13 5.93 -1.97 32.53
C LEU A 13 5.09 -2.58 31.39
N LEU A 14 3.94 -3.19 31.70
CA LEU A 14 3.02 -3.74 30.69
C LEU A 14 2.27 -2.64 29.90
N ALA A 15 2.09 -1.47 30.48
CA ALA A 15 1.46 -0.32 29.83
C ALA A 15 2.36 0.40 28.81
N LEU A 16 3.66 0.10 28.76
CA LEU A 16 4.59 0.62 27.74
C LEU A 16 4.53 -0.16 26.42
N SER A 17 3.75 -1.24 26.37
CA SER A 17 3.51 -2.02 25.15
C SER A 17 2.24 -1.58 24.43
N VAL A 18 1.95 -0.27 24.40
CA VAL A 18 1.07 0.27 23.36
C VAL A 18 1.88 0.21 22.08
N ASN A 19 1.83 -0.95 21.43
CA ASN A 19 2.30 -1.11 20.07
C ASN A 19 1.53 -0.10 19.24
N ALA A 20 2.21 0.96 18.80
CA ALA A 20 1.79 1.72 17.64
C ALA A 20 1.92 0.78 16.43
N GLN A 21 0.99 -0.17 16.32
CA GLN A 21 0.68 -0.90 15.08
C GLN A 21 -0.21 -0.02 14.18
N ASP A 22 -0.04 1.30 14.26
CA ASP A 22 -0.60 2.17 13.26
C ASP A 22 0.28 1.99 12.03
N ASN A 23 -0.30 1.41 10.97
CA ASN A 23 0.27 1.33 9.63
C ASN A 23 1.14 2.56 9.38
N ALA A 24 2.41 2.39 9.03
CA ALA A 24 3.31 3.51 8.78
C ALA A 24 2.74 4.51 7.74
N LEU A 25 1.85 4.03 6.86
CA LEU A 25 1.06 4.90 5.99
C LEU A 25 -0.14 5.57 6.65
N ALA A 26 -0.83 4.98 7.62
CA ALA A 26 -1.90 5.69 8.33
C ALA A 26 -1.39 7.00 8.92
N SER A 27 -0.24 6.99 9.59
CA SER A 27 0.39 8.23 10.08
C SER A 27 0.79 9.19 8.97
N LEU A 28 1.15 8.68 7.79
CA LEU A 28 1.47 9.51 6.63
C LEU A 28 0.21 10.16 6.03
N PHE A 29 -0.85 9.38 5.85
CA PHE A 29 -2.15 9.82 5.37
C PHE A 29 -2.84 10.79 6.33
N ASP A 30 -2.65 10.61 7.64
CA ASP A 30 -3.20 11.49 8.67
C ASP A 30 -2.38 12.78 8.79
N LYS A 31 -1.05 12.72 8.63
CA LYS A 31 -0.21 13.93 8.57
C LYS A 31 -0.58 14.86 7.42
N PHE A 32 -1.03 14.30 6.30
CA PHE A 32 -1.41 15.05 5.12
C PHE A 32 -2.93 15.19 4.94
N SER A 33 -3.75 14.66 5.86
CA SER A 33 -5.21 14.67 5.70
C SER A 33 -5.83 16.06 5.73
N ASP A 34 -5.16 16.99 6.41
CA ASP A 34 -5.69 18.34 6.67
C ASP A 34 -5.05 19.39 5.74
N ASN A 35 -4.24 18.95 4.77
CA ASN A 35 -3.60 19.84 3.81
C ASN A 35 -4.44 19.93 2.52
N GLU A 36 -4.94 21.13 2.23
CA GLU A 36 -5.77 21.44 1.05
C GLU A 36 -5.03 21.25 -0.28
N ASP A 37 -3.70 21.24 -0.28
CA ASP A 37 -2.88 20.99 -1.47
C ASP A 37 -2.96 19.53 -1.96
N PHE A 38 -3.58 18.64 -1.17
CA PHE A 38 -3.68 17.22 -1.48
C PHE A 38 -5.12 16.78 -1.71
N THR A 39 -5.32 15.99 -2.77
CA THR A 39 -6.53 15.22 -2.99
C THR A 39 -6.44 13.89 -2.24
N LYS A 40 -7.42 13.63 -1.37
CA LYS A 40 -7.56 12.38 -0.62
C LYS A 40 -8.71 11.56 -1.15
N VAL A 41 -8.45 10.32 -1.52
CA VAL A 41 -9.46 9.32 -1.90
C VAL A 41 -9.34 8.14 -0.96
N THR A 42 -10.47 7.70 -0.41
CA THR A 42 -10.56 6.48 0.40
C THR A 42 -11.70 5.63 -0.11
N ILE A 43 -11.35 4.43 -0.56
CA ILE A 43 -12.28 3.40 -0.97
C ILE A 43 -12.29 2.33 0.13
N THR A 44 -13.48 2.00 0.62
CA THR A 44 -13.67 0.97 1.66
C THR A 44 -14.13 -0.33 1.03
N SER A 45 -14.00 -1.42 1.78
CA SER A 45 -14.55 -2.74 1.39
C SER A 45 -16.01 -2.66 0.96
N LYS A 46 -16.83 -1.79 1.55
CA LYS A 46 -18.23 -1.62 1.16
C LYS A 46 -18.37 -1.15 -0.29
N MET A 47 -17.50 -0.26 -0.76
CA MET A 47 -17.51 0.19 -2.15
C MET A 47 -17.09 -0.95 -3.09
N PHE A 48 -16.10 -1.75 -2.69
CA PHE A 48 -15.70 -2.95 -3.45
C PHE A 48 -16.82 -3.97 -3.53
N SER A 49 -17.54 -4.23 -2.43
CA SER A 49 -18.69 -5.14 -2.44
C SER A 49 -19.78 -4.71 -3.42
N LEU A 50 -20.06 -3.40 -3.53
CA LEU A 50 -21.03 -2.88 -4.49
C LEU A 50 -20.59 -3.10 -5.95
N PHE A 51 -19.28 -3.12 -6.24
CA PHE A 51 -18.76 -3.47 -7.56
C PHE A 51 -18.83 -4.97 -7.86
N THR A 52 -18.70 -5.81 -6.83
CA THR A 52 -18.78 -7.28 -7.00
C THR A 52 -20.22 -7.82 -7.05
N GLU A 53 -21.23 -6.99 -6.73
CA GLU A 53 -22.66 -7.37 -6.84
C GLU A 53 -23.15 -7.45 -8.29
N PHE A 54 -22.38 -6.94 -9.26
CA PHE A 54 -22.65 -7.14 -10.68
C PHE A 54 -22.21 -8.56 -11.10
N GLU A 55 -23.09 -9.32 -11.75
CA GLU A 55 -22.75 -10.65 -12.25
C GLU A 55 -21.63 -10.54 -13.30
N PRO A 56 -20.50 -11.27 -13.13
CA PRO A 56 -19.43 -11.25 -14.11
C PRO A 56 -19.91 -11.92 -15.42
N GLU A 57 -19.78 -11.19 -16.52
CA GLU A 57 -20.25 -11.66 -17.84
C GLU A 57 -19.28 -12.68 -18.48
N ASP A 58 -18.05 -12.77 -17.97
CA ASP A 58 -16.99 -13.65 -18.47
C ASP A 58 -16.01 -14.13 -17.36
N PRO A 59 -15.19 -15.16 -17.62
CA PRO A 59 -14.22 -15.67 -16.65
C PRO A 59 -13.16 -14.66 -16.19
N GLU A 60 -12.78 -13.69 -17.04
CA GLU A 60 -11.77 -12.68 -16.71
C GLU A 60 -12.33 -11.68 -15.68
N THR A 61 -13.61 -11.32 -15.85
CA THR A 61 -14.38 -10.48 -14.93
C THR A 61 -14.65 -11.20 -13.60
N GLN A 62 -14.82 -12.53 -13.61
CA GLN A 62 -14.92 -13.32 -12.39
C GLN A 62 -13.61 -13.28 -11.57
N GLU A 63 -12.46 -13.49 -12.21
CA GLU A 63 -11.18 -13.44 -11.52
C GLU A 63 -10.87 -12.05 -10.93
N LEU A 64 -11.24 -10.99 -11.66
CA LEU A 64 -11.13 -9.61 -11.18
C LEU A 64 -12.05 -9.36 -9.97
N THR A 65 -13.30 -9.83 -10.04
CA THR A 65 -14.28 -9.75 -8.95
C THR A 65 -13.77 -10.45 -7.70
N ASP A 66 -13.21 -11.66 -7.84
CA ASP A 66 -12.64 -12.43 -6.75
C ASP A 66 -11.44 -11.71 -6.10
N ALA A 67 -10.58 -11.10 -6.91
CA ALA A 67 -9.43 -10.32 -6.42
C ALA A 67 -9.89 -9.08 -5.63
N ILE A 68 -10.86 -8.34 -6.16
CA ILE A 68 -11.40 -7.13 -5.52
C ILE A 68 -12.13 -7.46 -4.22
N SER A 69 -12.84 -8.59 -4.15
CA SER A 69 -13.59 -9.01 -2.96
C SER A 69 -12.71 -9.22 -1.71
N LYS A 70 -11.42 -9.53 -1.92
CA LYS A 70 -10.43 -9.75 -0.85
C LYS A 70 -9.78 -8.45 -0.36
N LEU A 71 -10.03 -7.33 -1.02
CA LEU A 71 -9.50 -6.03 -0.64
C LEU A 71 -10.33 -5.42 0.50
N LYS A 72 -9.63 -4.90 1.51
CA LYS A 72 -10.27 -4.20 2.64
C LYS A 72 -10.41 -2.71 2.37
N GLY A 73 -9.50 -2.12 1.59
CA GLY A 73 -9.59 -0.74 1.19
C GLY A 73 -8.43 -0.26 0.33
N LEU A 74 -8.61 0.92 -0.26
CA LEU A 74 -7.62 1.67 -1.01
C LEU A 74 -7.59 3.10 -0.47
N LYS A 75 -6.40 3.62 -0.16
CA LYS A 75 -6.18 5.02 0.19
C LYS A 75 -5.24 5.63 -0.85
N ILE A 76 -5.61 6.78 -1.40
CA ILE A 76 -4.78 7.57 -2.32
C ILE A 76 -4.68 8.98 -1.77
N LEU A 77 -3.46 9.50 -1.76
CA LEU A 77 -3.12 10.88 -1.46
C LEU A 77 -2.29 11.38 -2.63
N ALA A 78 -2.80 12.37 -3.35
CA ALA A 78 -2.16 12.86 -4.55
C ALA A 78 -2.15 14.39 -4.59
N SER A 79 -1.10 14.94 -5.18
CA SER A 79 -1.03 16.34 -5.57
C SER A 79 -0.18 16.48 -6.83
N ASP A 80 -0.51 17.48 -7.64
CA ASP A 80 0.14 17.79 -8.93
C ASP A 80 0.73 19.21 -8.99
N SER A 81 0.64 19.97 -7.89
CA SER A 81 0.93 21.41 -7.85
C SER A 81 1.83 21.83 -6.69
N ILE A 82 2.55 20.89 -6.07
CA ILE A 82 3.38 21.18 -4.88
C ILE A 82 4.87 21.25 -5.22
N ASP A 83 5.48 22.41 -5.00
CA ASP A 83 6.89 22.69 -5.34
C ASP A 83 7.93 21.80 -4.62
N ASN A 84 7.59 21.22 -3.46
CA ASN A 84 8.46 20.33 -2.70
C ASN A 84 8.00 18.86 -2.75
N ALA A 85 7.34 18.42 -3.82
CA ALA A 85 6.88 17.05 -4.03
C ALA A 85 7.96 15.98 -3.77
N GLN A 86 9.19 16.21 -4.22
CA GLN A 86 10.32 15.30 -3.97
C GLN A 86 10.70 15.18 -2.49
N GLN A 87 10.50 16.23 -1.67
CA GLN A 87 10.72 16.12 -0.23
C GLN A 87 9.66 15.22 0.42
N TYR A 88 8.38 15.37 0.03
CA TYR A 88 7.32 14.49 0.49
C TYR A 88 7.58 13.02 0.12
N TYR A 89 8.06 12.75 -1.09
CA TYR A 89 8.48 11.42 -1.52
C TYR A 89 9.59 10.84 -0.62
N LYS A 90 10.63 11.62 -0.34
CA LYS A 90 11.75 11.17 0.53
C LYS A 90 11.29 10.92 1.96
N ASP A 91 10.48 11.81 2.51
CA ASP A 91 9.94 11.67 3.87
C ASP A 91 9.06 10.42 3.96
N ALA A 92 8.18 10.21 2.99
CA ALA A 92 7.31 9.04 2.91
C ALA A 92 8.11 7.74 2.78
N THR A 93 9.09 7.73 1.89
CA THR A 93 9.99 6.59 1.68
C THR A 93 10.74 6.24 2.96
N SER A 94 11.27 7.24 3.66
CA SER A 94 11.97 7.03 4.94
C SER A 94 11.05 6.43 5.99
N GLN A 95 9.82 6.93 6.14
CA GLN A 95 8.86 6.40 7.11
C GLN A 95 8.49 4.94 6.83
N ILE A 96 8.19 4.60 5.58
CA ILE A 96 7.80 3.24 5.19
C ILE A 96 8.97 2.25 5.31
N ARG A 97 10.19 2.66 4.94
CA ARG A 97 11.38 1.79 5.09
C ARG A 97 11.76 1.51 6.54
N ASN A 98 11.33 2.34 7.47
CA ASN A 98 11.53 2.12 8.91
C ASN A 98 10.46 1.22 9.54
N SER A 99 9.58 0.63 8.74
CA SER A 99 8.51 -0.27 9.18
C SER A 99 8.70 -1.67 8.59
N SER A 100 7.73 -2.57 8.79
CA SER A 100 7.77 -3.98 8.32
C SER A 100 7.52 -4.15 6.81
N PHE A 101 7.84 -3.14 6.01
CA PHE A 101 7.65 -3.18 4.56
C PHE A 101 8.92 -3.60 3.84
N GLU A 102 8.76 -4.42 2.82
CA GLU A 102 9.80 -4.90 1.92
C GLU A 102 9.68 -4.21 0.56
N GLU A 103 10.82 -3.82 -0.03
CA GLU A 103 10.83 -3.19 -1.35
C GLU A 103 10.64 -4.24 -2.45
N LEU A 104 9.64 -4.04 -3.29
CA LEU A 104 9.43 -4.89 -4.48
C LEU A 104 10.17 -4.35 -5.69
N MET A 105 10.05 -3.05 -5.94
CA MET A 105 10.66 -2.41 -7.10
C MET A 105 10.81 -0.91 -6.88
N SER A 106 11.83 -0.34 -7.50
CA SER A 106 12.01 1.10 -7.60
C SER A 106 12.39 1.50 -9.04
N VAL A 107 11.83 2.62 -9.50
CA VAL A 107 12.07 3.16 -10.84
C VAL A 107 12.47 4.62 -10.71
N ARG A 108 13.49 5.03 -11.46
CA ARG A 108 13.96 6.40 -11.55
C ARG A 108 14.26 6.71 -13.01
N ASP A 109 13.52 7.64 -13.61
CA ASP A 109 13.67 8.00 -15.02
C ASP A 109 14.13 9.45 -15.25
N GLY A 110 14.53 10.13 -14.17
CA GLY A 110 15.01 11.51 -14.17
C GLY A 110 13.89 12.56 -14.09
N LYS A 111 12.63 12.18 -14.31
CA LYS A 111 11.46 13.05 -14.11
C LYS A 111 10.68 12.67 -12.86
N GLU A 112 10.51 11.37 -12.64
CA GLU A 112 9.80 10.82 -11.50
C GLU A 112 10.63 9.70 -10.84
N ASP A 113 10.53 9.63 -9.52
CA ASP A 113 10.94 8.49 -8.71
C ASP A 113 9.68 7.72 -8.30
N MET A 114 9.72 6.40 -8.45
CA MET A 114 8.62 5.51 -8.08
C MET A 114 9.15 4.38 -7.20
N LEU A 115 8.40 4.03 -6.16
CA LEU A 115 8.74 2.98 -5.21
C LEU A 115 7.50 2.15 -4.92
N PHE A 116 7.64 0.83 -5.03
CA PHE A 116 6.64 -0.13 -4.58
C PHE A 116 7.17 -0.93 -3.41
N MET A 117 6.34 -1.05 -2.38
CA MET A 117 6.65 -1.79 -1.16
C MET A 117 5.48 -2.69 -0.79
N ILE A 118 5.75 -3.83 -0.16
CA ILE A 118 4.72 -4.71 0.41
C ILE A 118 4.95 -4.96 1.88
N GLN A 119 3.88 -5.27 2.58
CA GLN A 119 3.93 -5.89 3.90
C GLN A 119 3.29 -7.27 3.81
N GLU A 120 3.93 -8.26 4.41
CA GLU A 120 3.42 -9.62 4.50
C GLU A 120 2.97 -9.97 5.92
N ASP A 121 1.91 -10.77 6.02
CA ASP A 121 1.46 -11.43 7.24
C ASP A 121 1.14 -12.89 6.94
N GLY A 122 1.85 -13.82 7.58
CA GLY A 122 1.63 -15.25 7.40
C GLY A 122 1.86 -15.78 5.97
N GLY A 123 2.79 -15.16 5.21
CA GLY A 123 3.10 -15.53 3.82
C GLY A 123 2.06 -15.05 2.79
N LYS A 124 1.18 -14.12 3.21
CA LYS A 124 0.26 -13.41 2.32
C LYS A 124 0.55 -11.92 2.39
N ILE A 125 0.38 -11.21 1.29
CA ILE A 125 0.57 -9.76 1.26
C ILE A 125 -0.65 -9.10 1.89
N SER A 126 -0.43 -8.39 2.99
CA SER A 126 -1.46 -7.67 3.73
C SER A 126 -1.64 -6.25 3.22
N GLU A 127 -0.58 -5.65 2.66
CA GLU A 127 -0.58 -4.27 2.16
C GLU A 127 0.42 -4.08 1.02
N LEU A 128 0.00 -3.34 -0.01
CA LEU A 128 0.81 -2.88 -1.14
C LEU A 128 0.82 -1.35 -1.16
N VAL A 129 2.00 -0.79 -1.29
CA VAL A 129 2.23 0.66 -1.25
C VAL A 129 2.93 1.09 -2.52
N MET A 130 2.47 2.21 -3.08
CA MET A 130 3.13 2.88 -4.18
C MET A 130 3.38 4.35 -3.80
N LEU A 131 4.63 4.79 -3.95
CA LEU A 131 5.01 6.19 -3.85
C LEU A 131 5.52 6.68 -5.20
N VAL A 132 5.10 7.88 -5.59
CA VAL A 132 5.59 8.58 -6.78
C VAL A 132 5.99 10.00 -6.38
N GLY A 133 7.18 10.43 -6.77
CA GLY A 133 7.72 11.77 -6.53
C GLY A 133 8.34 12.36 -7.79
N GLY A 134 7.74 13.42 -8.31
CA GLY A 134 8.25 14.23 -9.42
C GLY A 134 8.57 15.66 -8.97
N ALA A 135 8.70 16.57 -9.95
CA ALA A 135 8.99 17.98 -9.68
C ALA A 135 7.88 18.69 -8.87
N HIS A 136 6.63 18.55 -9.31
CA HIS A 136 5.45 19.13 -8.64
C HIS A 136 4.40 18.10 -8.22
N LYS A 137 4.67 16.83 -8.53
CA LYS A 137 3.72 15.73 -8.40
C LYS A 137 4.16 14.79 -7.28
N PHE A 138 3.26 14.52 -6.34
CA PHE A 138 3.43 13.50 -5.33
C PHE A 138 2.20 12.60 -5.31
N VAL A 139 2.42 11.29 -5.26
CA VAL A 139 1.36 10.30 -5.06
C VAL A 139 1.81 9.31 -4.00
N ALA A 140 0.97 9.09 -3.00
CA ALA A 140 1.07 7.97 -2.08
C ALA A 140 -0.22 7.15 -2.15
N MET A 141 -0.07 5.86 -2.40
CA MET A 141 -1.17 4.90 -2.49
C MET A 141 -0.89 3.74 -1.54
N SER A 142 -1.92 3.32 -0.80
CA SER A 142 -1.92 2.07 -0.02
C SER A 142 -3.16 1.28 -0.37
N LEU A 143 -2.96 0.04 -0.79
CA LEU A 143 -3.98 -0.97 -0.96
C LEU A 143 -3.77 -2.03 0.11
N TYR A 144 -4.80 -2.35 0.89
CA TYR A 144 -4.69 -3.31 2.00
C TYR A 144 -5.84 -4.30 1.99
N GLY A 145 -5.56 -5.54 2.38
CA GLY A 145 -6.48 -6.67 2.24
C GLY A 145 -5.75 -8.01 2.26
N GLU A 146 -6.36 -9.03 1.65
CA GLU A 146 -5.64 -10.24 1.26
C GLU A 146 -5.23 -10.08 -0.22
N ILE A 147 -3.98 -9.71 -0.45
CA ILE A 147 -3.47 -9.33 -1.78
C ILE A 147 -2.67 -10.49 -2.38
N ASP A 148 -3.00 -10.82 -3.61
CA ASP A 148 -2.19 -11.69 -4.47
C ASP A 148 -1.57 -10.83 -5.59
N LEU A 149 -0.23 -10.74 -5.65
CA LEU A 149 0.47 -9.94 -6.67
C LEU A 149 0.14 -10.40 -8.09
N LYS A 150 -0.14 -11.70 -8.30
CA LYS A 150 -0.55 -12.22 -9.61
C LYS A 150 -1.91 -11.68 -10.03
N GLN A 151 -2.74 -11.31 -9.06
CA GLN A 151 -4.05 -10.68 -9.30
C GLN A 151 -3.92 -9.16 -9.45
N ILE A 152 -2.90 -8.52 -8.87
CA ILE A 152 -2.67 -7.07 -9.01
C ILE A 152 -2.36 -6.67 -10.45
N SER A 153 -1.59 -7.46 -11.19
CA SER A 153 -1.34 -7.25 -12.63
C SER A 153 -2.62 -7.34 -13.48
N LYS A 154 -3.68 -7.99 -12.97
CA LYS A 154 -5.00 -8.05 -13.61
C LYS A 154 -5.86 -6.84 -13.23
N ILE A 155 -5.80 -6.41 -11.97
CA ILE A 155 -6.45 -5.18 -11.49
C ILE A 155 -5.91 -3.96 -12.24
N SER A 156 -4.61 -3.89 -12.54
CA SER A 156 -4.01 -2.79 -13.29
C SER A 156 -4.58 -2.63 -14.70
N LYS A 157 -4.84 -3.75 -15.40
CA LYS A 157 -5.46 -3.77 -16.73
C LYS A 157 -6.87 -3.21 -16.71
N GLY A 158 -7.65 -3.55 -15.67
CA GLY A 158 -9.01 -3.06 -15.49
C GLY A 158 -9.09 -1.58 -15.09
N MET A 159 -8.12 -1.08 -14.31
CA MET A 159 -8.18 0.25 -13.70
C MET A 159 -7.39 1.35 -14.43
N LYS A 160 -6.61 1.05 -15.48
CA LYS A 160 -5.78 2.03 -16.24
C LYS A 160 -5.00 3.01 -15.34
N VAL A 161 -4.35 2.49 -14.30
CA VAL A 161 -3.57 3.30 -13.35
C VAL A 161 -2.13 3.43 -13.85
N ASN A 162 -1.72 4.65 -14.22
CA ASN A 162 -0.36 4.96 -14.63
C ASN A 162 0.64 4.49 -13.55
N GLY A 163 1.58 3.61 -13.92
CA GLY A 163 2.61 3.06 -13.03
C GLY A 163 2.41 1.60 -12.61
N MET A 164 1.19 1.04 -12.66
CA MET A 164 0.98 -0.38 -12.34
C MET A 164 1.39 -1.35 -13.47
N GLU A 165 1.68 -0.84 -14.67
CA GLU A 165 2.23 -1.61 -15.80
C GLU A 165 3.58 -2.26 -15.45
N TYR A 166 4.35 -1.66 -14.53
CA TYR A 166 5.62 -2.23 -14.09
C TYR A 166 5.44 -3.48 -13.23
N LEU A 167 4.34 -3.59 -12.46
CA LEU A 167 4.02 -4.78 -11.66
C LEU A 167 3.64 -5.97 -12.53
N GLU A 168 3.06 -5.74 -13.71
CA GLU A 168 2.75 -6.80 -14.68
C GLU A 168 4.03 -7.53 -15.15
N ASN A 169 5.15 -6.82 -15.26
CA ASN A 169 6.40 -7.41 -15.74
C ASN A 169 7.12 -8.26 -14.69
N ILE A 170 6.82 -8.11 -13.40
CA ILE A 170 7.47 -8.88 -12.32
C ILE A 170 7.00 -10.35 -12.33
N ASP A 171 5.73 -10.61 -12.64
CA ASP A 171 5.20 -11.99 -12.75
C ASP A 171 5.76 -12.74 -13.99
N HIS A 172 6.22 -12.00 -14.99
CA HIS A 172 6.75 -12.58 -16.22
C HIS A 172 8.20 -13.08 -16.10
N ASP A 173 9.01 -12.57 -15.17
CA ASP A 173 10.40 -13.02 -14.99
C ASP A 173 10.50 -14.32 -14.18
N HIS A 174 9.58 -14.57 -13.23
CA HIS A 174 9.53 -15.84 -12.50
C HIS A 174 9.16 -17.05 -13.39
N ASN A 175 8.49 -16.83 -14.52
CA ASN A 175 8.05 -17.91 -15.42
C ASN A 175 9.06 -18.28 -16.52
N LYS A 176 10.22 -17.61 -16.58
CA LYS A 176 11.28 -17.91 -17.55
C LYS A 176 12.37 -18.81 -17.00
N GLU A 177 12.55 -18.89 -15.68
CA GLU A 177 13.55 -19.76 -15.08
C GLU A 177 13.13 -21.25 -15.09
N ASP A 178 11.82 -21.54 -15.10
CA ASP A 178 11.29 -22.92 -15.11
C ASP A 178 11.16 -23.57 -16.51
N LYS A 179 11.66 -22.93 -17.58
CA LYS A 179 11.59 -23.47 -18.96
C LYS A 179 12.94 -23.86 -19.56
N HIS A 180 13.98 -23.91 -18.75
CA HIS A 180 15.29 -24.43 -19.15
C HIS A 180 15.78 -25.54 -18.20
N GLU A 181 15.00 -26.62 -18.07
CA GLU A 181 15.52 -27.97 -17.81
C GLU A 181 14.83 -29.01 -18.70
#